data_AF-A0A0M9WB91-F1
#
_entry.id   AF-A0A0M9WB91-F1
#
_cell.length_a   1.000
_cell.length_b   1.000
_cell.length_c   1.000
_cell.angle_alpha   90.00
_cell.angle_beta   90.00
_cell.angle_gamma   90.00
#
_symmetry.space_group_name_H-M   'P 1'
#
loop_
_entity.id
_entity.type
_entity.pdbx_description
1 polymer ?
#
loop_
_entity_poly.entity_id
_entity_poly.type
_entity_poly.pdbx_seq_one_letter_code
_entity_poly.pdbx_strand_id
1 'polypeptide(L)'
;MLMNSSTGSLDLKAVGELKVPWVPDHGLSRGFVEQKITRVLLGQPAEFMYDLKVKYGWLSNYDETVFLRQVTTGSILYLEYSPVVKAATSHAEGDATPSLRQYLFHLASVAESEGQVTNTTPKNQWVQ
;
A
#
# COMPACT_ATOMS: atom_id res chain seq x y z
N MET A 1 23.27 34.56 14.63
CA MET A 1 23.15 33.12 14.93
C MET A 1 22.30 32.52 13.83
N LEU A 2 22.94 31.98 12.79
CA LEU A 2 22.23 31.35 11.66
C LEU A 2 21.90 29.91 12.10
N MET A 3 20.61 29.56 12.09
CA MET A 3 20.21 28.17 12.29
C MET A 3 20.57 27.39 11.03
N ASN A 4 21.58 26.51 11.13
CA ASN A 4 21.79 25.46 10.15
C ASN A 4 20.55 24.56 10.16
N SER A 5 19.72 24.63 9.13
CA SER A 5 18.79 23.55 8.84
C SER A 5 19.64 22.36 8.42
N SER A 6 19.76 21.36 9.29
CA SER A 6 20.10 20.01 8.84
C SER A 6 19.07 19.66 7.77
N THR A 7 19.50 19.63 6.51
CA THR A 7 18.71 19.12 5.39
C THR A 7 18.58 17.62 5.57
N GLY A 8 17.72 17.20 6.50
CA GLY A 8 17.27 15.82 6.54
C GLY A 8 16.62 15.51 5.20
N SER A 9 17.08 14.47 4.53
CA SER A 9 16.40 13.97 3.34
C SER A 9 14.94 13.67 3.72
N LEU A 10 14.00 14.36 3.06
CA LEU A 10 12.59 14.04 3.19
C LEU A 10 12.33 12.76 2.41
N ASP A 11 12.46 11.63 3.10
CA ASP A 11 12.22 10.32 2.50
C ASP A 11 10.75 9.99 2.58
N LEU A 12 10.10 9.87 1.41
CA LEU A 12 8.75 9.34 1.32
C LEU A 12 8.77 7.86 1.75
N LYS A 13 7.90 7.50 2.70
CA LYS A 13 7.90 6.14 3.30
C LYS A 13 6.80 5.24 2.74
N ALA A 14 5.67 5.82 2.34
CA ALA A 14 4.54 5.09 1.80
C ALA A 14 3.64 6.00 0.93
N VAL A 15 2.81 5.40 0.08
CA VAL A 15 1.83 6.11 -0.77
C VAL A 15 0.47 5.42 -0.74
N GLY A 16 -0.61 6.20 -0.78
CA GLY A 16 -1.98 5.70 -0.78
C GLY A 16 -2.75 6.09 -2.03
N GLU A 17 -3.68 5.23 -2.46
CA GLU A 17 -4.70 5.55 -3.47
C GLU A 17 -6.09 5.45 -2.83
N LEU A 18 -6.92 6.47 -3.06
CA LEU A 18 -8.29 6.52 -2.57
C LEU A 18 -9.28 6.49 -3.74
N LYS A 19 -10.19 5.53 -3.67
CA LYS A 19 -11.33 5.35 -4.56
C LYS A 19 -12.62 5.73 -3.87
N VAL A 20 -13.65 5.97 -4.66
CA VAL A 20 -15.00 6.22 -4.17
C VAL A 20 -15.79 4.91 -4.03
N PRO A 21 -16.62 4.73 -2.98
CA PRO A 21 -17.32 3.47 -2.75
C PRO A 21 -18.53 3.23 -3.67
N TRP A 22 -19.11 4.29 -4.25
CA TRP A 22 -20.34 4.18 -5.05
C TRP A 22 -20.11 3.70 -6.50
N VAL A 23 -18.86 3.50 -6.91
CA VAL A 23 -18.54 2.86 -8.20
C VAL A 23 -18.31 1.37 -7.93
N PRO A 24 -19.14 0.46 -8.48
CA PRO A 24 -19.06 -0.96 -8.17
C PRO A 24 -17.69 -1.60 -8.43
N ASP A 25 -16.98 -1.12 -9.45
CA ASP A 25 -15.66 -1.62 -9.84
C ASP A 25 -14.57 -1.27 -8.83
N HIS A 26 -14.82 -0.37 -7.87
CA HIS A 26 -13.90 -0.06 -6.78
C HIS A 26 -14.06 -0.98 -5.56
N GLY A 27 -14.99 -1.94 -5.58
CA GLY A 27 -15.19 -2.89 -4.47
C GLY A 27 -14.00 -3.83 -4.32
N LEU A 28 -13.26 -3.74 -3.22
CA LEU A 28 -12.03 -4.51 -3.01
C LEU A 28 -12.35 -5.96 -2.70
N SER A 29 -13.32 -6.24 -1.81
CA SER A 29 -13.72 -7.62 -1.49
C SER A 29 -14.12 -8.43 -2.72
N ARG A 30 -14.76 -7.79 -3.70
CA ARG A 30 -15.09 -8.42 -4.99
C ARG A 30 -13.85 -8.53 -5.88
N GLY A 31 -13.12 -7.43 -6.04
CA GLY A 31 -11.99 -7.35 -6.97
C GLY A 31 -10.86 -8.31 -6.64
N PHE A 32 -10.61 -8.58 -5.36
CA PHE A 32 -9.55 -9.50 -4.92
C PHE A 32 -9.92 -10.99 -4.98
N VAL A 33 -11.16 -11.35 -5.35
CA VAL A 33 -11.56 -12.73 -5.68
C VAL A 33 -11.26 -13.06 -7.15
N GLU A 34 -11.29 -12.04 -8.02
CA GLU A 34 -11.12 -12.19 -9.46
C GLU A 34 -9.76 -11.63 -9.91
N GLN A 35 -8.77 -12.50 -10.20
CA GLN A 35 -7.39 -12.08 -10.52
C GLN A 35 -7.27 -10.96 -11.57
N LYS A 36 -8.15 -10.95 -12.58
CA LYS A 36 -8.16 -9.90 -13.61
C LYS A 36 -8.54 -8.53 -13.04
N ILE A 37 -9.51 -8.48 -12.14
CA ILE A 37 -9.94 -7.24 -11.47
C ILE A 37 -8.89 -6.81 -10.45
N THR A 38 -8.26 -7.76 -9.74
CA THR A 38 -7.13 -7.48 -8.85
C THR A 38 -6.05 -6.67 -9.55
N ARG A 39 -5.64 -7.08 -10.76
CA ARG A 39 -4.61 -6.38 -11.53
C ARG A 39 -5.01 -4.94 -11.87
N VAL A 40 -6.25 -4.76 -12.33
CA VAL A 40 -6.79 -3.42 -12.64
C VAL A 40 -6.81 -2.52 -11.39
N LEU A 41 -7.21 -3.05 -10.24
CA LEU A 41 -7.24 -2.31 -8.98
C LEU A 41 -5.85 -1.94 -8.48
N LEU A 42 -4.88 -2.87 -8.62
CA LEU A 42 -3.52 -2.69 -8.13
C LEU A 42 -2.63 -1.88 -9.07
N GLY A 43 -2.95 -1.78 -10.37
CA GLY A 43 -2.08 -1.15 -11.36
C GLY A 43 -1.68 0.28 -10.99
N GLN A 44 -2.65 1.10 -10.61
CA GLN A 44 -2.40 2.49 -10.24
C GLN A 44 -1.59 2.66 -8.93
N PRO A 45 -1.94 2.04 -7.78
CA PRO A 45 -1.09 2.14 -6.60
C PRO A 45 0.29 1.51 -6.83
N ALA A 46 0.40 0.44 -7.63
CA ALA A 46 1.69 -0.15 -8.02
C ALA A 46 2.55 0.82 -8.84
N GLU A 47 1.93 1.59 -9.74
CA GLU A 47 2.58 2.64 -10.51
C GLU A 47 3.14 3.74 -9.60
N PHE A 48 2.35 4.22 -8.63
CA PHE A 48 2.82 5.22 -7.68
C PHE A 48 3.99 4.71 -6.83
N MET A 49 3.89 3.46 -6.35
CA MET A 49 4.98 2.83 -5.58
C MET A 49 6.27 2.71 -6.40
N TYR A 50 6.15 2.42 -7.70
CA TYR A 50 7.27 2.36 -8.64
C TYR A 50 7.92 3.73 -8.85
N ASP A 51 7.11 4.72 -9.27
CA ASP A 51 7.60 6.06 -9.64
C ASP A 51 8.20 6.80 -8.44
N LEU A 52 7.60 6.64 -7.26
CA LEU A 52 8.04 7.29 -6.03
C LEU A 52 9.09 6.48 -5.25
N LYS A 53 9.46 5.29 -5.75
CA LYS A 53 10.46 4.40 -5.13
C LYS A 53 10.14 4.04 -3.68
N VAL A 54 8.87 3.79 -3.37
CA VAL A 54 8.43 3.44 -2.01
C VAL A 54 8.07 1.98 -1.88
N LYS A 55 8.45 1.36 -0.76
CA LYS A 55 8.19 -0.06 -0.52
C LYS A 55 6.73 -0.36 -0.19
N TYR A 56 6.08 0.57 0.50
CA TYR A 56 4.77 0.35 1.12
C TYR A 56 3.71 1.26 0.51
N GLY A 57 2.48 0.77 0.50
CA GLY A 57 1.34 1.56 0.10
C GLY A 57 0.02 0.99 0.56
N TRP A 58 -1.07 1.63 0.17
CA TRP A 58 -2.43 1.12 0.42
C TRP A 58 -3.40 1.58 -0.66
N LEU A 59 -4.48 0.81 -0.81
CA LEU A 59 -5.63 1.15 -1.65
C LEU A 59 -6.87 1.12 -0.77
N SER A 60 -7.66 2.19 -0.79
CA SER A 60 -8.89 2.29 -0.02
C SER A 60 -10.05 2.76 -0.88
N ASN A 61 -11.26 2.30 -0.62
CA ASN A 61 -12.50 2.85 -1.18
C ASN A 61 -13.38 3.53 -0.11
N TYR A 62 -12.78 3.99 0.99
CA TYR A 62 -13.42 4.39 2.26
C TYR A 62 -13.96 3.24 3.11
N ASP A 63 -14.72 2.31 2.53
CA ASP A 63 -15.33 1.21 3.29
C ASP A 63 -14.37 0.05 3.55
N GLU A 64 -13.43 -0.13 2.62
CA GLU A 64 -12.48 -1.24 2.55
C GLU A 64 -11.09 -0.71 2.25
N THR A 65 -10.06 -1.33 2.82
CA THR A 65 -8.66 -0.98 2.59
C THR A 65 -7.82 -2.25 2.46
N VAL A 66 -6.87 -2.23 1.53
CA VAL A 66 -5.83 -3.25 1.38
C VAL A 66 -4.47 -2.56 1.45
N PHE A 67 -3.55 -3.17 2.19
CA PHE A 67 -2.16 -2.71 2.32
C PHE A 67 -1.25 -3.45 1.36
N LEU A 68 -0.25 -2.76 0.83
CA LEU A 68 0.62 -3.23 -0.23
C LEU A 68 2.08 -3.19 0.20
N ARG A 69 2.87 -4.15 -0.27
CA ARG A 69 4.33 -4.19 -0.07
C ARG A 69 5.06 -4.73 -1.30
N GLN A 70 6.10 -4.02 -1.73
CA GLN A 70 7.06 -4.53 -2.69
C GLN A 70 8.07 -5.43 -1.98
N VAL A 71 8.20 -6.68 -2.43
CA VAL A 71 9.13 -7.67 -1.87
C VAL A 71 9.96 -8.30 -2.99
N THR A 72 11.25 -8.45 -2.75
CA THR A 72 12.13 -9.21 -3.64
C THR A 72 12.32 -10.61 -3.07
N THR A 73 11.96 -11.63 -3.84
CA THR A 73 12.21 -13.04 -3.50
C THR A 73 13.09 -13.65 -4.59
N GLY A 74 14.37 -13.87 -4.25
CA GLY A 74 15.39 -14.22 -5.24
C GLY A 74 15.66 -13.06 -6.19
N SER A 75 15.43 -13.26 -7.48
CA SER A 75 15.56 -12.24 -8.54
C SER A 75 14.23 -11.62 -8.97
N ILE A 76 13.12 -12.05 -8.39
CA ILE A 76 11.77 -11.63 -8.80
C ILE A 76 11.21 -10.67 -7.75
N LEU A 77 10.65 -9.57 -8.23
CA LEU A 77 9.98 -8.57 -7.41
C LEU A 77 8.46 -8.80 -7.48
N TYR A 78 7.82 -8.88 -6.32
CA TYR A 78 6.40 -9.14 -6.15
C TYR A 78 5.73 -7.96 -5.47
N LEU A 79 4.48 -7.72 -5.85
CA LEU A 79 3.57 -6.86 -5.09
C LEU A 79 2.69 -7.76 -4.23
N GLU A 80 2.99 -7.79 -2.94
CA GLU A 80 2.15 -8.46 -1.96
C GLU A 80 1.04 -7.53 -1.50
N TYR A 81 -0.11 -8.10 -1.14
CA TYR A 81 -1.24 -7.37 -0.59
C TYR A 81 -1.83 -8.08 0.62
N SER A 82 -2.35 -7.30 1.58
CA SER A 82 -3.04 -7.84 2.76
C SER A 82 -4.45 -8.35 2.40
N PRO A 83 -5.08 -9.15 3.27
CA PRO A 83 -6.54 -9.28 3.24
C PRO A 83 -7.24 -7.91 3.31
N VAL A 84 -8.49 -7.87 2.85
CA VAL A 84 -9.31 -6.65 2.90
C VAL A 84 -9.65 -6.33 4.36
N VAL A 85 -9.33 -5.10 4.78
CA VAL A 85 -9.66 -4.55 6.09
C VAL A 85 -10.84 -3.62 5.94
N LYS A 86 -11.94 -3.90 6.66
CA LYS A 86 -13.12 -3.02 6.66
C LYS A 86 -12.89 -1.82 7.57
N ALA A 87 -13.35 -0.64 7.16
CA ALA A 87 -13.24 0.57 7.97
C ALA A 87 -14.00 0.47 9.30
N ALA A 88 -15.09 -0.30 9.31
CA ALA A 88 -15.88 -0.58 10.51
C ALA A 88 -15.25 -1.62 11.45
N THR A 89 -14.11 -2.23 11.11
CA THR A 89 -13.43 -3.18 12.00
C THR A 89 -12.92 -2.44 13.24
N SER A 90 -13.66 -2.58 14.33
CA SER A 90 -13.25 -2.17 15.68
C SER A 90 -12.59 -3.35 16.38
N HIS A 91 -11.42 -3.12 16.96
CA HIS A 91 -10.78 -4.14 17.80
C HIS A 91 -11.56 -4.26 19.11
N ALA A 92 -12.12 -5.43 19.38
CA ALA A 92 -12.62 -5.82 20.70
C ALA A 92 -11.59 -6.71 21.39
N GLU A 93 -11.54 -6.68 22.71
CA GLU A 93 -10.64 -7.53 23.50
C GLU A 93 -10.92 -9.01 23.18
N GLY A 94 -9.90 -9.73 22.69
CA GLY A 94 -10.01 -11.12 22.24
C GLY A 94 -10.26 -11.31 20.73
N ASP A 95 -10.49 -10.25 19.96
CA ASP A 95 -10.53 -10.33 18.51
C ASP A 95 -9.11 -10.40 17.93
N ALA A 96 -8.84 -11.42 17.11
CA ALA A 96 -7.56 -11.59 16.44
C ALA A 96 -7.36 -10.58 15.30
N THR A 97 -8.41 -9.90 14.86
CA THR A 97 -8.38 -9.01 13.70
C THR A 97 -7.97 -7.59 14.12
N PRO A 98 -6.85 -7.04 13.62
CA PRO A 98 -6.50 -5.66 13.88
C PRO A 98 -7.46 -4.69 13.16
N SER A 99 -7.75 -3.56 13.80
CA SER A 99 -8.47 -2.45 13.19
C SER A 99 -7.64 -1.74 12.11
N LEU A 100 -8.31 -0.98 11.24
CA LEU A 100 -7.65 -0.17 10.21
C LEU A 100 -6.60 0.78 10.79
N ARG A 101 -6.87 1.36 11.97
CA ARG A 101 -5.94 2.26 12.67
C ARG A 101 -4.67 1.53 13.11
N GLN A 102 -4.80 0.30 13.61
CA GLN A 102 -3.65 -0.52 13.99
C GLN A 102 -2.81 -0.91 12.78
N TYR A 103 -3.44 -1.24 11.65
CA TYR A 103 -2.71 -1.50 10.40
C TYR A 103 -1.97 -0.27 9.88
N LEU A 104 -2.61 0.91 9.87
CA LEU A 104 -1.95 2.17 9.46
C LEU A 104 -0.78 2.52 10.39
N PHE A 105 -0.94 2.34 11.70
CA PHE A 105 0.14 2.55 12.66
C PHE A 105 1.29 1.56 12.43
N HIS A 106 0.98 0.29 12.21
CA HIS A 106 1.98 -0.72 11.91
C HIS A 106 2.72 -0.41 10.59
N LEU A 107 2.00 -0.03 9.54
CA LEU A 107 2.58 0.40 8.26
C LEU A 107 3.58 1.55 8.46
N ALA A 108 3.18 2.59 9.20
CA ALA A 108 4.06 3.72 9.50
C ALA A 108 5.33 3.28 10.25
N SER A 109 5.16 2.41 11.26
CA SER A 109 6.28 1.89 12.04
C SER A 109 7.26 1.05 11.21
N VAL A 110 6.77 0.17 10.34
CA VAL A 110 7.68 -0.64 9.49
C VAL A 110 8.32 0.21 8.40
N ALA A 111 7.58 1.16 7.82
CA ALA A 111 8.07 2.01 6.74
C ALA A 111 9.13 3.01 7.21
N GLU A 112 9.12 3.43 8.48
CA GLU A 112 10.14 4.32 9.05
C GLU A 112 11.57 3.81 8.80
N SER A 113 11.79 2.52 9.01
CA SER A 113 13.09 1.87 8.86
C SER A 113 13.55 1.67 7.41
N GLU A 114 12.73 2.06 6.43
CA GLU A 114 12.94 1.69 5.03
C GLU A 114 13.32 2.90 4.19
N GLY A 115 14.30 2.70 3.30
CA GLY A 115 14.75 3.70 2.34
C GLY A 115 13.98 3.63 1.03
N GLN A 116 14.50 4.32 0.02
CA GLN A 116 14.01 4.19 -1.35
C GLN A 116 14.23 2.76 -1.86
N VAL A 117 13.21 2.20 -2.50
CA VAL A 117 13.27 0.89 -3.16
C VAL A 117 13.43 1.08 -4.66
N THR A 118 14.44 0.41 -5.23
CA THR A 118 14.61 0.36 -6.69
C THR A 118 13.92 -0.88 -7.23
N ASN A 119 12.80 -0.68 -7.92
CA ASN A 119 12.15 -1.74 -8.68
C ASN A 119 12.79 -1.85 -10.07
N THR A 120 13.47 -2.96 -10.33
CA THR A 120 14.18 -3.21 -11.59
C THR A 120 13.29 -3.79 -12.69
N THR A 121 12.04 -4.13 -12.37
CA THR A 121 11.05 -4.61 -13.35
C THR A 121 10.73 -3.47 -14.33
N PRO A 122 10.71 -3.70 -15.65
CA PRO A 122 10.23 -2.71 -16.60
C PRO A 122 8.82 -2.23 -16.22
N LYS A 123 8.58 -0.92 -16.17
CA LYS A 123 7.31 -0.35 -15.70
C LYS A 123 6.09 -0.94 -16.41
N ASN A 124 6.17 -1.13 -17.72
CA ASN A 124 5.10 -1.73 -18.54
C ASN A 124 4.83 -3.21 -18.26
N GLN A 125 5.69 -3.90 -17.51
CA GLN A 125 5.47 -5.26 -17.01
C GLN A 125 5.00 -5.25 -15.55
N TRP A 126 5.24 -4.15 -14.83
CA TRP A 126 4.87 -3.98 -13.44
C TRP A 126 3.41 -3.56 -13.24
N VAL A 127 2.89 -2.66 -14.09
CA VAL A 127 1.58 -2.00 -13.90
C VAL A 127 0.44 -2.64 -14.72
N GLN A 128 0.61 -3.89 -15.21
CA GLN A 128 -0.35 -4.57 -16.10
C GLN A 128 -1.60 -5.14 -15.40
#